data_AF-A0A087BHH2-F1
#
_entry.id   AF-A0A087BHH2-F1
#
_cell.length_a   1.000
_cell.length_b   1.000
_cell.length_c   1.000
_cell.angle_alpha   90.00
_cell.angle_beta   90.00
_cell.angle_gamma   90.00
#
_symmetry.space_group_name_H-M   'P 1'
#
loop_
_entity.id
_entity.type
_entity.pdbx_description
1 polymer ?
#
loop_
_entity_poly.entity_id
_entity_poly.type
_entity_poly.pdbx_seq_one_letter_code
_entity_poly.pdbx_strand_id
1 'polypeptide(L)'
;MTKKEPRLFVRVTDDEHEAAMTLAEELGLTVSELVRILLRLPRGYFDGKETRPVLVVDAVSARKLARETRWWGYQYNQIAHALNRIAMYLRRDMCDAADALEQLQVVEEKVDRANADIAVLRAEAQRMAAMFNVKK
;
A
#
# COMPACT_ATOMS: atom_id res chain seq x y z
N MET A 1 -19.15 -42.08 13.03
CA MET A 1 -18.89 -41.64 11.64
C MET A 1 -17.51 -41.00 11.60
N THR A 2 -16.54 -41.64 10.98
CA THR A 2 -15.18 -41.11 10.80
C THR A 2 -15.28 -39.86 9.90
N LYS A 3 -14.96 -38.69 10.45
CA LYS A 3 -15.02 -37.41 9.74
C LYS A 3 -13.98 -37.46 8.61
N LYS A 4 -14.42 -37.67 7.37
CA LYS A 4 -13.53 -37.68 6.20
C LYS A 4 -12.88 -36.31 6.08
N GLU A 5 -11.56 -36.27 5.99
CA GLU A 5 -10.85 -35.03 5.68
C GLU A 5 -11.25 -34.57 4.27
N PRO A 6 -11.84 -33.37 4.12
CA PRO A 6 -12.20 -32.86 2.81
C PRO A 6 -10.92 -32.57 2.01
N ARG A 7 -10.85 -33.07 0.78
CA ARG A 7 -9.74 -32.83 -0.16
C ARG A 7 -10.16 -31.82 -1.20
N LEU A 8 -9.24 -30.92 -1.56
CA LEU A 8 -9.39 -29.97 -2.65
C LEU A 8 -8.54 -30.47 -3.83
N PHE A 9 -9.15 -30.61 -5.00
CA PHE A 9 -8.44 -30.87 -6.25
C PHE A 9 -8.63 -29.66 -7.16
N VAL A 10 -7.53 -29.06 -7.60
CA VAL A 10 -7.52 -27.90 -8.49
C VAL A 10 -6.77 -28.29 -9.75
N ARG A 11 -7.35 -28.00 -10.91
CA ARG A 11 -6.63 -28.09 -12.19
C ARG A 11 -5.87 -26.79 -12.36
N VAL A 12 -4.58 -26.90 -12.62
CA VAL A 12 -3.67 -25.79 -12.87
C VAL A 12 -2.91 -26.08 -14.15
N THR A 13 -2.45 -25.04 -14.83
CA THR A 13 -1.47 -25.19 -15.92
C THR A 13 -0.09 -25.51 -15.35
N ASP A 14 0.83 -25.95 -16.21
CA ASP A 14 2.22 -26.23 -15.79
C ASP A 14 2.90 -24.95 -15.25
N ASP A 15 2.69 -23.81 -15.93
CA ASP A 15 3.21 -22.51 -15.49
C ASP A 15 2.66 -22.09 -14.12
N GLU A 16 1.34 -22.30 -13.88
CA GLU A 16 0.71 -22.00 -12.59
C GLU A 16 1.25 -22.90 -11.48
N HIS A 17 1.51 -24.17 -11.80
CA HIS A 17 2.09 -25.13 -10.86
C HIS A 17 3.52 -24.76 -10.50
N GLU A 18 4.35 -24.42 -11.48
CA GLU A 18 5.74 -23.96 -11.27
C GLU A 18 5.77 -22.68 -10.43
N ALA A 19 4.95 -21.68 -10.79
CA ALA A 19 4.86 -20.43 -10.05
C ALA A 19 4.45 -20.66 -8.57
N ALA A 20 3.51 -21.57 -8.31
CA ALA A 20 3.09 -21.91 -6.96
C ALA A 20 4.20 -22.62 -6.17
N MET A 21 4.97 -23.50 -6.81
CA MET A 21 6.12 -24.19 -6.21
C MET A 21 7.24 -23.21 -5.85
N THR A 22 7.63 -22.35 -6.80
CA THR A 22 8.67 -21.33 -6.58
C THR A 22 8.27 -20.39 -5.45
N LEU A 23 7.04 -19.88 -5.46
CA LEU A 23 6.56 -18.97 -4.40
C LEU A 23 6.52 -19.67 -3.03
N ALA A 24 6.11 -20.94 -2.98
CA ALA A 24 6.11 -21.70 -1.74
C ALA A 24 7.54 -21.87 -1.19
N GLU A 25 8.52 -22.17 -2.06
CA GLU A 25 9.93 -22.29 -1.70
C GLU A 25 10.51 -20.97 -1.19
N GLU A 26 10.29 -19.86 -1.90
CA GLU A 26 10.74 -18.51 -1.50
C GLU A 26 10.20 -18.09 -0.12
N LEU A 27 8.99 -18.52 0.21
CA LEU A 27 8.34 -18.25 1.49
C LEU A 27 8.64 -19.31 2.57
N GLY A 28 9.37 -20.38 2.25
CA GLY A 28 9.64 -21.48 3.17
C GLY A 28 8.40 -22.28 3.57
N LEU A 29 7.42 -22.39 2.67
CA LEU A 29 6.14 -23.05 2.86
C LEU A 29 6.00 -24.27 1.94
N THR A 30 5.12 -25.20 2.29
CA THR A 30 4.58 -26.16 1.32
C THR A 30 3.48 -25.51 0.47
N VAL A 31 3.25 -26.02 -0.75
CA VAL A 31 2.13 -25.59 -1.60
C VAL A 31 0.79 -25.75 -0.88
N SER A 32 0.65 -26.81 -0.06
CA SER A 32 -0.56 -27.01 0.75
C SER A 32 -0.76 -25.93 1.82
N GLU A 33 0.32 -25.44 2.45
CA GLU A 33 0.24 -24.33 3.39
C GLU A 33 -0.09 -23.02 2.69
N LEU A 34 0.52 -22.76 1.54
CA LEU A 34 0.20 -21.61 0.69
C LEU A 34 -1.30 -21.60 0.34
N VAL A 35 -1.85 -22.71 -0.16
CA VAL A 35 -3.29 -22.83 -0.45
C VAL A 35 -4.15 -22.65 0.81
N ARG A 36 -3.73 -23.21 1.96
CA ARG A 36 -4.48 -23.03 3.23
C ARG A 36 -4.50 -21.58 3.70
N ILE A 37 -3.44 -20.80 3.46
CA ILE A 37 -3.41 -19.36 3.75
C ILE A 37 -4.45 -18.64 2.89
N LEU A 38 -4.50 -18.94 1.59
CA LEU A 38 -5.49 -18.36 0.67
C LEU A 38 -6.93 -18.73 1.07
N LEU A 39 -7.17 -19.97 1.50
CA LEU A 39 -8.49 -20.41 1.96
C LEU A 39 -8.97 -19.71 3.25
N ARG A 40 -8.05 -19.11 4.02
CA ARG A 40 -8.36 -18.38 5.26
C ARG A 40 -8.68 -16.90 5.03
N LEU A 41 -8.67 -16.43 3.79
CA LEU A 41 -9.00 -15.05 3.47
C LEU A 41 -10.44 -14.70 3.92
N PRO A 42 -10.67 -13.53 4.54
CA PRO A 42 -12.00 -13.14 4.99
C PRO A 42 -13.00 -13.07 3.84
N ARG A 43 -14.16 -13.72 4.00
CA ARG A 43 -15.16 -13.86 2.93
C ARG A 43 -15.75 -12.52 2.47
N GLY A 44 -15.79 -11.51 3.33
CA GLY A 44 -16.27 -10.16 2.99
C GLY A 44 -15.43 -9.43 1.91
N TYR A 45 -14.24 -9.93 1.57
CA TYR A 45 -13.49 -9.42 0.41
C TYR A 45 -14.08 -9.86 -0.94
N PHE A 46 -15.00 -10.82 -0.95
CA PHE A 46 -15.56 -11.45 -2.15
C PHE A 46 -17.04 -11.12 -2.40
N ASP A 47 -17.60 -10.12 -1.70
CA ASP A 47 -19.01 -9.73 -1.83
C ASP A 47 -19.36 -9.11 -3.22
N GLY A 48 -18.37 -8.94 -4.10
CA GLY A 48 -18.55 -8.55 -5.49
C GLY A 48 -18.59 -9.75 -6.43
N LYS A 49 -19.55 -9.78 -7.37
CA LYS A 49 -19.74 -10.82 -8.39
C LYS A 49 -18.58 -11.01 -9.39
N GLU A 50 -17.47 -10.31 -9.21
CA GLU A 50 -16.30 -10.38 -10.08
C GLU A 50 -15.13 -10.97 -9.30
N THR A 51 -14.54 -12.04 -9.85
CA THR A 51 -13.22 -12.56 -9.45
C THR A 51 -12.17 -11.48 -9.69
N ARG A 52 -12.00 -10.60 -8.70
CA ARG A 52 -10.92 -9.60 -8.68
C ARG A 52 -9.63 -10.26 -8.19
N PRO A 53 -8.46 -9.80 -8.67
CA PRO A 53 -7.18 -10.25 -8.16
C PRO A 53 -7.10 -9.91 -6.67
N VAL A 54 -6.91 -10.92 -5.83
CA VAL A 54 -6.80 -10.73 -4.39
C VAL A 54 -5.35 -10.51 -4.04
N LEU A 55 -5.03 -9.28 -3.62
CA LEU A 55 -3.74 -8.98 -3.00
C LEU A 55 -3.78 -9.42 -1.54
N VAL A 56 -3.06 -10.49 -1.21
CA VAL A 56 -2.88 -10.93 0.18
C VAL A 56 -1.70 -10.18 0.77
N VAL A 57 -1.97 -9.27 1.70
CA VAL A 57 -0.96 -8.55 2.46
C VAL A 57 -0.94 -9.12 3.88
N ASP A 58 0.24 -9.49 4.39
CA ASP A 58 0.36 -9.96 5.76
C ASP A 58 0.00 -8.85 6.76
N ALA A 59 -0.38 -9.25 7.99
CA ALA A 59 -0.86 -8.31 9.00
C ALA A 59 0.21 -7.32 9.50
N VAL A 60 1.50 -7.58 9.31
CA VAL A 60 2.57 -6.64 9.64
C VAL A 60 2.68 -5.58 8.54
N SER A 61 2.70 -6.02 7.27
CA SER A 61 2.74 -5.12 6.11
C SER A 61 1.49 -4.24 6.03
N ALA A 62 0.30 -4.79 6.26
CA ALA A 62 -0.95 -4.00 6.30
C ALA A 62 -0.92 -2.91 7.37
N ARG A 63 -0.36 -3.20 8.55
CA ARG A 63 -0.17 -2.20 9.61
C ARG A 63 0.87 -1.15 9.24
N LYS A 64 1.94 -1.53 8.53
CA LYS A 64 2.97 -0.59 8.05
C LYS A 64 2.37 0.39 7.04
N LEU A 65 1.66 -0.11 6.04
CA LEU A 65 0.94 0.72 5.07
C LEU A 65 -0.02 1.69 5.76
N ALA A 66 -0.83 1.22 6.72
CA ALA A 66 -1.76 2.07 7.44
C ALA A 66 -1.07 3.14 8.31
N ARG A 67 0.17 2.92 8.77
CA ARG A 67 0.96 3.94 9.48
C ARG A 67 1.51 4.97 8.51
N GLU A 68 2.07 4.54 7.40
CA GLU A 68 2.62 5.42 6.35
C GLU A 68 1.53 6.33 5.78
N THR A 69 0.34 5.80 5.49
CA THR A 69 -0.80 6.62 5.02
C THR A 69 -1.20 7.70 6.03
N ARG A 70 -1.22 7.38 7.34
CA ARG A 70 -1.52 8.37 8.39
C ARG A 70 -0.42 9.41 8.50
N TRP A 71 0.84 8.99 8.43
CA TRP A 71 1.98 9.88 8.48
C TRP A 71 1.98 10.87 7.31
N TRP A 72 1.62 10.43 6.10
CA TRP A 72 1.43 11.32 4.96
C TRP A 72 0.32 12.34 5.17
N GLY A 73 -0.84 11.92 5.69
CA GLY A 73 -1.92 12.85 6.04
C GLY A 73 -1.47 13.91 7.04
N TYR A 74 -0.65 13.52 8.01
CA TYR A 74 -0.05 14.44 8.97
C TYR A 74 0.94 15.43 8.33
N GLN A 75 1.80 14.96 7.42
CA GLN A 75 2.72 15.85 6.68
C GLN A 75 1.97 16.86 5.80
N TYR A 76 0.97 16.40 5.04
CA TYR A 76 0.13 17.29 4.25
C TYR A 76 -0.55 18.36 5.09
N ASN A 77 -1.10 17.98 6.25
CA ASN A 77 -1.75 18.92 7.14
C ASN A 77 -0.76 19.94 7.73
N GLN A 78 0.47 19.53 8.06
CA GLN A 78 1.52 20.45 8.51
C GLN A 78 1.91 21.46 7.43
N ILE A 79 2.08 21.01 6.18
CA ILE A 79 2.37 21.87 5.04
C ILE A 79 1.25 22.91 4.88
N ALA A 80 -0.01 22.47 4.89
CA ALA A 80 -1.16 23.36 4.81
C ALA A 80 -1.21 24.38 5.95
N HIS A 81 -0.91 23.96 7.20
CA HIS A 81 -0.85 24.87 8.33
C HIS A 81 0.29 25.88 8.26
N ALA A 82 1.47 25.46 7.78
CA ALA A 82 2.59 26.37 7.59
C ALA A 82 2.27 27.43 6.53
N LEU A 83 1.70 27.01 5.39
CA LEU A 83 1.26 27.93 4.34
C LEU A 83 0.17 28.89 4.83
N ASN A 84 -0.80 28.40 5.61
CA ASN A 84 -1.84 29.25 6.20
C ASN A 84 -1.26 30.29 7.17
N ARG A 85 -0.23 29.94 7.95
CA ARG A 85 0.46 30.90 8.82
C ARG A 85 1.22 31.96 8.03
N ILE A 86 1.93 31.57 6.98
CA ILE A 86 2.61 32.50 6.07
C ILE A 86 1.59 33.48 5.47
N ALA A 87 0.47 32.97 4.94
CA ALA A 87 -0.61 33.80 4.41
C ALA A 87 -1.23 34.73 5.46
N MET A 88 -1.36 34.29 6.72
CA MET A 88 -1.84 35.13 7.82
C MET A 88 -0.87 36.27 8.12
N TYR A 89 0.43 36.00 8.23
CA TYR A 89 1.42 37.02 8.54
C TYR A 89 1.56 38.05 7.43
N LEU A 90 1.57 37.61 6.17
CA LEU A 90 1.54 38.50 5.00
C LEU A 90 0.30 39.38 4.96
N ARG A 91 -0.89 38.86 5.28
CA ARG A 91 -2.13 39.65 5.30
C ARG A 91 -2.19 40.70 6.42
N ARG A 92 -1.39 40.55 7.47
CA ARG A 92 -1.42 41.42 8.64
C ARG A 92 -0.24 42.39 8.70
N ASP A 93 0.62 42.43 7.66
CA ASP A 93 1.91 43.15 7.68
C ASP A 93 2.77 42.79 8.92
N MET A 94 2.65 41.54 9.39
CA MET A 94 3.29 41.05 10.62
C MET A 94 4.63 40.35 10.36
N CYS A 95 5.03 40.18 9.10
CA CYS A 95 6.37 39.76 8.71
C CYS A 95 6.78 40.46 7.42
N ASP A 96 8.08 40.66 7.21
CA ASP A 96 8.57 41.19 5.97
C ASP A 96 8.68 40.09 4.89
N ALA A 97 9.02 40.49 3.66
CA ALA A 97 9.15 39.55 2.55
C ALA A 97 10.27 38.52 2.77
N ALA A 98 11.31 38.86 3.53
CA ALA A 98 12.43 37.96 3.79
C ALA A 98 12.03 36.86 4.78
N ASP A 99 11.31 37.20 5.85
CA ASP A 99 10.75 36.25 6.82
C ASP A 99 9.79 35.26 6.14
N ALA A 100 8.95 35.75 5.22
CA ALA A 100 8.02 34.92 4.47
C ALA A 100 8.74 33.95 3.51
N LEU A 101 9.81 34.43 2.87
CA LEU A 101 10.64 33.62 1.96
C LEU A 101 11.38 32.50 2.70
N GLU A 102 11.93 32.77 3.89
CA GLU A 102 12.60 31.75 4.71
C GLU A 102 11.61 30.65 5.13
N GLN A 103 10.41 31.02 5.58
CA GLN A 103 9.39 30.03 5.94
C GLN A 103 8.88 29.25 4.71
N LEU A 104 8.81 29.88 3.54
CA LEU A 104 8.47 29.20 2.29
C LEU A 104 9.51 28.14 1.92
N GLN A 105 10.81 28.43 2.07
CA GLN A 105 11.87 27.45 1.82
C GLN A 105 11.77 26.22 2.73
N VAL A 106 11.47 26.42 4.02
CA VAL A 106 11.24 25.31 4.96
C VAL A 106 10.03 24.46 4.57
N VAL A 107 8.99 25.08 4.01
CA VAL A 107 7.82 24.35 3.50
C VAL A 107 8.16 23.59 2.22
N GLU A 108 8.90 24.20 1.31
CA GLU A 108 9.34 23.60 0.04
C GLU A 108 10.16 22.33 0.30
N GLU A 109 11.15 22.37 1.21
CA GLU A 109 11.93 21.19 1.60
C GLU A 109 11.05 20.05 2.16
N LYS A 110 10.04 20.39 2.97
CA LYS A 110 9.11 19.40 3.53
C LYS A 110 8.23 18.78 2.45
N VAL A 111 7.77 19.58 1.49
CA VAL A 111 6.99 19.14 0.34
C VAL A 111 7.82 18.21 -0.55
N ASP A 112 9.07 18.57 -0.83
CA ASP A 112 9.97 17.77 -1.66
C ASP A 112 10.26 16.40 -1.03
N ARG A 113 10.53 16.38 0.28
CA ARG A 113 10.70 15.11 1.00
C ARG A 113 9.44 14.25 0.94
N ALA A 114 8.25 14.85 1.16
CA ALA A 114 6.99 14.13 1.07
C ALA A 114 6.74 13.59 -0.36
N ASN A 115 7.06 14.37 -1.39
CA ASN A 115 6.92 13.96 -2.78
C ASN A 115 7.86 12.81 -3.15
N ALA A 116 9.10 12.82 -2.65
CA ALA A 116 10.05 11.72 -2.86
C ALA A 116 9.53 10.40 -2.26
N ASP A 117 9.02 10.44 -1.02
CA ASP A 117 8.45 9.26 -0.35
C ASP A 117 7.20 8.75 -1.09
N ILE A 118 6.34 9.66 -1.57
CA ILE A 118 5.17 9.32 -2.38
C ILE A 118 5.57 8.70 -3.71
N ALA A 119 6.64 9.18 -4.35
CA ALA A 119 7.11 8.64 -5.62
C ALA A 119 7.59 7.19 -5.49
N VAL A 120 8.33 6.86 -4.43
CA VAL A 120 8.76 5.48 -4.14
C VAL A 120 7.55 4.56 -3.95
N LEU A 121 6.59 4.97 -3.12
CA LEU A 121 5.40 4.18 -2.86
C LEU A 121 4.49 4.05 -4.10
N ARG A 122 4.40 5.09 -4.93
CA ARG A 122 3.69 5.03 -6.22
C ARG A 122 4.36 4.02 -7.16
N ALA A 123 5.68 4.01 -7.24
CA ALA A 123 6.42 3.06 -8.07
C ALA A 123 6.20 1.61 -7.60
N GLU A 124 6.20 1.37 -6.28
CA GLU A 124 5.87 0.05 -5.72
C GLU A 124 4.43 -0.37 -6.04
N ALA A 125 3.47 0.54 -5.87
CA ALA A 125 2.07 0.29 -6.18
C ALA A 125 1.85 0.00 -7.68
N GLN A 126 2.55 0.70 -8.57
CA GLN A 126 2.52 0.44 -10.00
C GLN A 126 3.14 -0.91 -10.36
N ARG A 127 4.25 -1.30 -9.72
CA ARG A 127 4.85 -2.65 -9.88
C ARG A 127 3.90 -3.74 -9.43
N MET A 128 3.29 -3.59 -8.25
CA MET A 128 2.28 -4.53 -7.75
C MET A 128 1.10 -4.61 -8.72
N ALA A 129 0.57 -3.48 -9.20
CA ALA A 129 -0.54 -3.47 -10.15
C ALA A 129 -0.20 -4.15 -11.49
N ALA A 130 1.02 -3.98 -12.00
CA ALA A 130 1.48 -4.62 -13.22
C ALA A 130 1.62 -6.14 -13.07
N MET A 131 1.98 -6.63 -11.87
CA MET A 131 2.07 -8.07 -11.58
C MET A 131 0.72 -8.77 -11.71
N PHE A 132 -0.39 -8.06 -11.47
CA PHE A 132 -1.73 -8.65 -11.55
C PHE A 132 -2.38 -8.56 -12.93
N ASN A 133 -1.72 -7.99 -13.95
CA ASN A 133 -2.24 -7.62 -15.28
C ASN A 133 -3.61 -8.23 -15.67
N VAL A 134 -4.69 -7.73 -15.06
CA VAL A 134 -6.05 -8.16 -15.37
C VAL A 134 -6.43 -7.37 -16.60
N LYS A 135 -6.28 -8.00 -17.77
CA LYS A 135 -7.03 -7.58 -18.94
C LYS A 135 -8.50 -7.61 -18.53
N LYS A 136 -9.13 -6.43 -18.55
CA LYS A 136 -10.59 -6.31 -18.47
C LYS A 136 -11.25 -7.21 -19.51
#